data_AF-A0A157ZYM5-F1
#
_entry.id   AF-A0A157ZYM5-F1
#
_cell.length_a   1.000
_cell.length_b   1.000
_cell.length_c   1.000
_cell.angle_alpha   90.00
_cell.angle_beta   90.00
_cell.angle_gamma   90.00
#
_symmetry.space_group_name_H-M   'P 1'
#
loop_
_entity.id
_entity.type
_entity.pdbx_description
1 polymer ?
#
loop_
_entity_poly.entity_id
_entity_poly.type
_entity_poly.pdbx_seq_one_letter_code
_entity_poly.pdbx_strand_id
1 'polypeptide(L)' 'MSLSVPARTFEGARIEAQTPQPPDPPVTPPDQPPDTPNQPDTIPDPTREPPVPPSQPIGDPPPGPGDMPHVY' A
#
# COMPACT_ATOMS: atom_id res chain seq x y z
N MET A 1 67.94 -53.55 28.00
CA MET A 1 66.51 -53.37 28.28
C MET A 1 65.79 -53.34 26.94
N SER A 2 64.98 -54.35 26.63
CA SER A 2 64.21 -54.44 25.39
C SER A 2 62.76 -54.06 25.68
N LEU A 3 62.27 -52.97 25.09
CA LEU A 3 60.86 -52.60 25.13
C LEU A 3 60.23 -53.03 23.80
N SER A 4 59.53 -54.16 23.84
CA SER A 4 58.71 -54.66 22.74
C SER A 4 57.47 -53.77 22.63
N VAL A 5 57.23 -53.19 21.45
CA VAL A 5 56.02 -52.39 21.16
C VAL A 5 54.95 -53.36 20.65
N PRO A 6 53.76 -53.46 21.28
CA PRO A 6 52.68 -54.23 20.69
C PRO A 6 52.08 -53.46 19.51
N ALA A 7 52.16 -54.06 18.32
CA ALA A 7 51.46 -53.61 17.13
C ALA A 7 49.95 -53.56 17.41
N ARG A 8 49.39 -52.35 17.56
CA ARG A 8 47.94 -52.17 17.54
C ARG A 8 47.49 -52.14 16.09
N THR A 9 46.80 -53.22 15.73
CA THR A 9 45.97 -53.39 14.54
C THR A 9 45.14 -52.14 14.26
N PHE A 10 45.47 -51.45 13.16
CA PHE A 10 44.57 -50.47 12.52
C PHE A 10 43.48 -51.26 11.79
N GLU A 11 42.44 -51.67 12.52
CA GLU A 11 41.19 -52.07 11.89
C GLU A 11 40.59 -50.83 11.22
N GLY A 12 40.24 -50.95 9.95
CA GLY A 12 39.93 -49.84 9.06
C GLY A 12 38.76 -49.00 9.56
N ALA A 13 39.07 -47.83 10.13
CA ALA A 13 38.09 -46.77 10.28
C ALA A 13 37.65 -46.32 8.88
N ARG A 14 36.46 -46.76 8.46
CA ARG A 14 35.84 -46.32 7.22
C ARG A 14 35.59 -44.81 7.33
N ILE A 15 36.33 -44.02 6.57
CA ILE A 15 36.18 -42.57 6.53
C ILE A 15 34.89 -42.28 5.74
N GLU A 16 33.82 -41.93 6.46
CA GLU A 16 32.58 -41.49 5.83
C GLU A 16 32.73 -40.01 5.44
N ALA A 17 32.54 -39.71 4.16
CA ALA A 17 32.56 -38.33 3.68
C ALA A 17 31.42 -37.55 4.35
N GLN A 18 31.77 -36.49 5.08
CA GLN A 18 30.79 -35.60 5.70
C GLN A 18 30.45 -34.50 4.69
N THR A 19 29.18 -34.43 4.29
CA THR A 19 28.67 -33.33 3.48
C THR A 19 28.40 -32.14 4.40
N PRO A 20 28.96 -30.94 4.15
CA PRO A 20 28.61 -29.75 4.91
C PRO A 20 27.11 -29.46 4.85
N GLN A 21 26.55 -28.96 5.94
CA GLN A 21 25.17 -28.48 5.95
C GLN A 21 25.05 -27.20 5.11
N PRO A 22 24.03 -27.05 4.26
CA PRO A 22 23.77 -25.79 3.57
C PRO A 22 23.43 -24.67 4.57
N PRO A 23 23.69 -23.40 4.20
CA PRO A 23 23.27 -22.26 5.01
C PRO A 23 21.75 -22.19 5.09
N ASP A 24 21.25 -21.63 6.19
CA ASP A 24 19.83 -21.38 6.38
C ASP A 24 19.29 -20.38 5.34
N PRO A 25 18.00 -20.49 4.95
CA PRO A 25 17.37 -19.53 4.06
C PRO A 25 17.29 -18.14 4.71
N PRO A 26 17.22 -17.06 3.90
CA PRO A 26 17.00 -15.72 4.42
C PRO A 26 15.63 -15.63 5.10
N VAL A 27 15.55 -14.82 6.15
CA VAL A 27 14.27 -14.49 6.80
C VAL A 27 13.50 -13.52 5.90
N THR A 28 12.27 -13.88 5.53
CA THR A 28 11.37 -12.98 4.81
C THR A 28 10.95 -11.84 5.75
N PRO A 29 11.08 -10.56 5.34
CA PRO A 29 10.55 -9.45 6.12
C PRO A 29 9.02 -9.58 6.26
N PRO A 30 8.43 -9.02 7.33
CA PRO A 30 6.97 -8.98 7.45
C PRO A 30 6.35 -8.23 6.27
N ASP A 31 5.18 -8.68 5.81
CA ASP A 31 4.40 -7.98 4.81
C ASP A 31 4.15 -6.53 5.24
N GLN A 32 4.55 -5.58 4.40
CA GLN A 32 4.20 -4.18 4.60
C GLN A 32 2.72 -4.02 4.28
N PRO A 33 1.95 -3.25 5.08
CA PRO A 33 0.59 -2.90 4.71
C PRO A 33 0.57 -2.16 3.37
N PRO A 34 -0.49 -2.33 2.55
CA PRO A 34 -0.65 -1.56 1.33
C PRO A 34 -0.67 -0.06 1.64
N ASP A 35 -0.14 0.74 0.72
CA ASP A 35 -0.19 2.19 0.83
C ASP A 35 -1.63 2.67 1.02
N THR A 36 -1.80 3.65 1.90
CA THR A 36 -3.11 4.27 2.12
C THR A 36 -3.54 4.97 0.84
N PRO A 37 -4.78 4.79 0.35
CA PRO A 37 -5.26 5.51 -0.82
C PRO A 37 -5.13 7.02 -0.59
N ASN A 38 -4.54 7.74 -1.55
CA ASN A 38 -4.50 9.19 -1.50
C ASN A 38 -5.94 9.72 -1.44
N GLN A 39 -6.22 10.60 -0.49
CA GLN A 39 -7.51 11.27 -0.43
C GLN A 39 -7.66 12.16 -1.68
N PRO A 40 -8.89 12.29 -2.21
CA PRO A 40 -9.15 13.27 -3.25
C PRO A 40 -8.76 14.64 -2.73
N ASP A 41 -8.04 15.41 -3.55
CA ASP A 41 -7.73 16.79 -3.24
C ASP A 41 -9.06 17.56 -3.12
N THR A 42 -9.42 17.94 -1.90
CA THR A 42 -10.69 18.64 -1.62
C THR A 42 -10.59 20.14 -1.92
N ILE A 43 -9.40 20.60 -2.32
CA ILE A 43 -9.16 21.98 -2.71
C ILE A 43 -9.87 22.23 -4.06
N PRO A 44 -10.84 23.15 -4.12
CA PRO A 44 -11.47 23.51 -5.38
C PRO A 44 -10.43 24.11 -6.33
N ASP A 45 -10.41 23.62 -7.57
CA ASP A 45 -9.60 24.20 -8.62
C ASP A 45 -10.04 25.67 -8.88
N PRO A 46 -9.17 26.68 -8.65
CA PRO A 46 -9.53 28.09 -8.81
C PRO A 46 -9.67 28.51 -10.28
N THR A 47 -9.23 27.66 -11.21
CA THR A 47 -9.39 27.85 -12.66
C THR A 47 -10.66 27.21 -13.20
N ARG A 48 -11.35 26.41 -12.38
CA ARG A 48 -12.65 25.83 -12.74
C ARG A 48 -13.72 26.94 -12.81
N GLU A 49 -14.48 26.95 -13.89
CA GLU A 49 -15.62 27.87 -14.04
C GLU A 49 -16.63 27.68 -12.89
N PRO A 50 -17.13 28.77 -12.29
CA PRO A 50 -18.15 28.68 -11.25
C PRO A 50 -19.43 28.05 -11.81
N PRO A 51 -20.22 27.34 -10.97
CA PRO A 51 -21.51 26.83 -11.40
C PRO A 51 -22.45 27.97 -11.80
N VAL A 52 -23.22 27.75 -12.87
CA VAL A 52 -24.21 28.71 -13.37
C VAL A 52 -25.34 28.86 -12.33
N PRO A 53 -25.75 30.08 -11.96
CA PRO A 53 -26.91 30.25 -11.09
C PRO A 53 -28.18 29.67 -11.75
N PRO A 54 -29.14 29.16 -10.97
CA PRO A 54 -30.42 28.76 -11.51
C PRO A 54 -31.05 29.95 -12.24
N SER A 55 -31.70 29.67 -13.37
CA SER A 55 -32.57 30.66 -14.01
C SER A 55 -33.65 31.09 -13.02
N GLN A 56 -34.13 32.34 -13.19
CA GLN A 56 -35.20 32.96 -12.40
C GLN A 56 -36.29 31.97 -11.98
N PRO A 57 -36.98 32.18 -10.83
CA PRO A 57 -38.08 31.31 -10.42
C PRO A 57 -39.05 31.07 -11.59
N ILE A 58 -39.65 29.87 -11.66
CA ILE A 58 -40.54 29.43 -12.76
C ILE A 58 -41.82 30.31 -12.87
N GLY A 59 -41.97 31.33 -12.03
CA GLY A 59 -43.10 32.27 -12.05
C GLY A 59 -42.70 33.64 -12.57
N ASP A 60 -43.69 34.36 -13.11
CA ASP A 60 -43.52 35.78 -13.42
C ASP A 60 -42.99 36.54 -12.20
N PRO A 61 -42.08 37.51 -12.40
CA PRO A 61 -41.66 38.37 -11.30
C PRO A 61 -42.89 39.05 -10.70
N PRO A 62 -42.93 39.27 -9.37
CA PRO A 62 -44.02 40.01 -8.77
C PRO A 62 -44.13 41.40 -9.42
N PRO A 63 -45.35 41.96 -9.54
CA PRO A 63 -45.56 43.31 -10.06
C PRO A 63 -44.61 44.31 -9.38
N GLY A 64 -43.98 45.16 -10.18
CA GLY A 64 -43.07 46.17 -9.66
C GLY A 64 -43.82 47.23 -8.84
N PRO A 65 -43.12 48.02 -8.02
CA PRO A 65 -43.73 49.19 -7.38
C PRO A 65 -44.19 50.18 -8.46
N GLY A 66 -45.50 50.20 -8.74
CA GLY A 66 -46.11 51.02 -9.81
C GLY A 66 -46.94 50.23 -10.83
N ASP A 67 -46.79 48.90 -10.88
CA ASP A 67 -47.71 48.04 -11.63
C ASP A 67 -49.04 47.93 -10.88
N MET A 68 -50.06 48.61 -11.39
CA MET A 68 -51.44 48.46 -10.93
C MET A 68 -52.06 47.25 -11.65
N PRO A 69 -52.88 46.41 -11.00
CA PRO A 69 -53.56 45.33 -11.69
C PRO A 69 -54.40 45.92 -12.83
N HIS A 70 -54.32 45.31 -14.02
CA HIS A 70 -55.17 45.67 -15.14
C HIS A 70 -56.61 45.26 -14.80
N VAL A 71 -57.33 46.15 -14.12
CA VAL A 71 -58.76 46.04 -13.88
C VAL A 71 -59.45 46.34 -15.20
N TYR A 72 -59.93 45.29 -15.87
CA TYR A 72 -60.92 45.38 -16.93
C TYR A 72 -62.31 45.66 -16.36
#